data_AF-R5LUQ1-F1
#
_entry.id   AF-R5LUQ1-F1
#
_cell.length_a   1.000
_cell.length_b   1.000
_cell.length_c   1.000
_cell.angle_alpha   90.00
_cell.angle_beta   90.00
_cell.angle_gamma   90.00
#
_symmetry.space_group_name_H-M   'P 1'
#
loop_
_entity.id
_entity.type
_entity.pdbx_description
1 polymer ?
#
loop_
_entity_poly.entity_id
_entity_poly.type
_entity_poly.pdbx_seq_one_letter_code
_entity_poly.pdbx_strand_id
1 'polypeptide(L)'
;MKKFFSVVLVSAMVVLTAFTGCSENDTSNGSSQTTSKSSDVQSSAVADKADFDSEEVEKNIKITPYIYDDVSTHYFVAVLKNNSNQACTLTIHLELIGKDDDVIDTETETINAFAPGTEVAVKFNHDKDDEEFARYEYTLLPKELTDYQCVTQDLDCKVSTDTDKATISVTNTGNLVAEYVRYTALFFQGDELVYADNDYVVDSDNEIKAGQTEKAESSCNKKFDSVKVYLNGSAY
;
A
#
# COMPACT_ATOMS: atom_id res chain seq x y z
N MET A 1 17.38 16.06 -28.36
CA MET A 1 16.23 16.90 -27.97
C MET A 1 15.62 16.28 -26.72
N LYS A 2 15.74 16.94 -25.56
CA LYS A 2 15.19 16.43 -24.29
C LYS A 2 13.68 16.70 -24.27
N LYS A 3 12.85 15.66 -24.31
CA LYS A 3 11.41 15.78 -24.11
C LYS A 3 11.14 15.66 -22.62
N PHE A 4 10.56 16.72 -22.05
CA PHE A 4 10.09 16.74 -20.67
C PHE A 4 8.73 16.04 -20.63
N PHE A 5 8.60 14.97 -19.85
CA PHE A 5 7.31 14.40 -19.50
C PHE A 5 6.74 15.21 -18.32
N SER A 6 5.64 15.92 -18.57
CA SER A 6 4.89 16.61 -17.51
C SER A 6 3.93 15.63 -16.85
N VAL A 7 4.17 15.33 -15.57
CA VAL A 7 3.20 14.66 -14.70
C VAL A 7 2.19 15.71 -14.24
N VAL A 8 0.90 15.54 -14.58
CA VAL A 8 -0.18 16.40 -14.10
C VAL A 8 -0.75 15.78 -12.83
N LEU A 9 -0.59 16.47 -11.70
CA LEU A 9 -1.13 16.10 -10.40
C LEU A 9 -2.27 17.07 -10.06
N VAL A 10 -3.52 16.58 -10.07
CA VAL A 10 -4.70 17.38 -9.70
C VAL A 10 -4.91 17.29 -8.18
N SER A 11 -4.50 18.32 -7.45
CA SER A 11 -4.74 18.46 -6.02
C SER A 11 -6.04 19.25 -5.80
N ALA A 12 -7.07 18.60 -5.26
CA ALA A 12 -8.30 19.24 -4.83
C ALA A 12 -8.14 19.73 -3.37
N MET A 13 -8.19 21.06 -3.19
CA MET A 13 -8.08 21.74 -1.90
C MET A 13 -9.47 21.83 -1.25
N VAL A 14 -9.69 21.14 -0.13
CA VAL A 14 -10.95 21.25 0.65
C VAL A 14 -10.77 22.29 1.75
N VAL A 15 -11.62 23.31 1.73
CA VAL A 15 -11.71 24.39 2.73
C VAL A 15 -12.61 23.93 3.86
N LEU A 16 -12.06 23.84 5.07
CA LEU A 16 -12.79 23.48 6.30
C LEU A 16 -13.33 24.75 6.98
N THR A 17 -14.65 24.93 7.00
CA THR A 17 -15.30 25.97 7.82
C THR A 17 -15.73 25.39 9.16
N ALA A 18 -15.15 25.92 10.24
CA ALA A 18 -15.52 25.62 11.62
C ALA A 18 -16.85 26.32 12.01
N PHE A 19 -17.78 25.57 12.59
CA PHE A 19 -18.90 26.13 13.34
C PHE A 19 -18.62 25.99 14.85
N THR A 20 -18.35 27.12 15.50
CA THR A 20 -18.42 27.28 16.96
C THR A 20 -19.87 27.51 17.37
N GLY A 21 -20.40 26.66 18.25
CA GLY A 21 -21.70 26.85 18.89
C GLY A 21 -21.63 26.47 20.36
N CYS A 22 -21.25 27.42 21.22
CA CYS A 22 -21.54 27.38 22.65
C CYS A 22 -22.92 28.00 22.88
N SER A 23 -23.76 27.39 23.71
CA SER A 23 -24.78 28.14 24.45
C SER A 23 -25.05 27.45 25.79
N GLU A 24 -25.09 28.29 26.82
CA GLU A 24 -25.14 28.01 28.24
C GLU A 24 -26.52 27.62 28.78
N ASN A 25 -26.48 27.09 29.99
CA ASN A 25 -27.57 26.73 30.89
C ASN A 25 -28.49 27.92 31.24
N ASP A 26 -29.76 27.62 31.50
CA ASP A 26 -30.56 28.38 32.47
C ASP A 26 -31.45 27.45 33.30
N THR A 27 -31.49 27.75 34.60
CA THR A 27 -32.19 27.02 35.66
C THR A 27 -33.58 27.60 35.91
N SER A 28 -34.60 26.76 36.06
CA SER A 28 -35.85 27.13 36.74
C SER A 28 -36.59 25.90 37.28
N ASN A 29 -37.16 26.07 38.46
CA ASN A 29 -37.55 25.09 39.48
C ASN A 29 -39.06 24.74 39.41
N GLY A 30 -39.48 23.52 39.79
CA GLY A 30 -40.91 23.21 39.97
C GLY A 30 -41.37 21.75 40.13
N SER A 31 -41.20 21.19 41.34
CA SER A 31 -42.13 20.30 42.09
C SER A 31 -42.64 18.92 41.58
N SER A 32 -42.23 17.88 42.33
CA SER A 32 -42.96 16.69 42.87
C SER A 32 -43.79 15.77 41.95
N GLN A 33 -43.37 14.50 41.77
CA GLN A 33 -43.75 13.32 42.59
C GLN A 33 -43.28 11.99 41.93
N THR A 34 -42.61 11.16 42.74
CA THR A 34 -42.56 9.67 42.76
C THR A 34 -42.62 8.85 41.46
N THR A 35 -41.57 8.07 41.17
CA THR A 35 -41.57 6.59 41.34
C THR A 35 -40.15 6.01 41.21
N SER A 36 -39.93 4.97 42.01
CA SER A 36 -38.81 4.03 42.18
C SER A 36 -37.84 3.75 41.02
N LYS A 37 -36.54 3.77 41.39
CA LYS A 37 -35.38 3.18 40.70
C LYS A 37 -35.60 1.72 40.26
N SER A 38 -35.21 1.39 39.03
CA SER A 38 -34.50 0.14 38.72
C SER A 38 -33.69 0.26 37.43
N SER A 39 -32.37 0.14 37.58
CA SER A 39 -31.37 -0.35 36.60
C SER A 39 -31.31 0.35 35.24
N ASP A 40 -30.46 1.38 35.17
CA ASP A 40 -29.85 1.88 33.93
C ASP A 40 -29.07 0.74 33.26
N VAL A 41 -29.61 0.20 32.17
CA VAL A 41 -28.84 -0.58 31.21
C VAL A 41 -27.96 0.43 30.47
N GLN A 42 -26.69 0.39 30.80
CA GLN A 42 -25.61 1.08 30.11
C GLN A 42 -25.62 0.63 28.64
N SER A 43 -26.32 1.39 27.80
CA SER A 43 -26.27 1.24 26.35
C SER A 43 -24.87 1.62 25.91
N SER A 44 -24.01 0.61 25.75
CA SER A 44 -22.75 0.74 25.04
C SER A 44 -23.09 1.22 23.63
N ALA A 45 -22.80 2.49 23.33
CA ALA A 45 -22.82 2.99 21.97
C ALA A 45 -21.90 2.07 21.15
N VAL A 46 -22.52 1.22 20.33
CA VAL A 46 -21.84 0.54 19.24
C VAL A 46 -21.38 1.67 18.34
N ALA A 47 -20.09 1.98 18.34
CA ALA A 47 -19.55 2.88 17.34
C ALA A 47 -19.84 2.22 15.99
N ASP A 48 -20.69 2.85 15.19
CA ASP A 48 -20.95 2.40 13.82
C ASP A 48 -19.60 2.30 13.11
N LYS A 49 -19.23 1.08 12.69
CA LYS A 49 -18.10 0.88 11.78
C LYS A 49 -18.48 1.65 10.51
N ALA A 50 -17.69 2.64 10.14
CA ALA A 50 -17.90 3.35 8.88
C ALA A 50 -17.90 2.33 7.73
N ASP A 51 -18.87 2.44 6.84
CA ASP A 51 -18.93 1.64 5.63
C ASP A 51 -17.66 1.88 4.78
N PHE A 52 -17.22 0.85 4.07
CA PHE A 52 -16.05 0.97 3.21
C PHE A 52 -16.30 1.94 2.05
N ASP A 53 -15.48 2.99 1.97
CA ASP A 53 -15.55 3.99 0.89
C ASP A 53 -14.40 3.77 -0.11
N SER A 54 -14.70 3.07 -1.20
CA SER A 54 -13.74 2.77 -2.27
C SER A 54 -13.15 4.03 -2.91
N GLU A 55 -13.97 5.05 -3.17
CA GLU A 55 -13.52 6.26 -3.86
C GLU A 55 -12.59 7.08 -2.95
N GLU A 56 -12.88 7.15 -1.65
CA GLU A 56 -12.02 7.78 -0.66
C GLU A 56 -10.66 7.08 -0.56
N VAL A 57 -10.67 5.75 -0.49
CA VAL A 57 -9.44 4.95 -0.43
C VAL A 57 -8.61 5.16 -1.69
N GLU A 58 -9.21 5.04 -2.87
CA GLU A 58 -8.53 5.21 -4.17
C GLU A 58 -7.80 6.55 -4.24
N LYS A 59 -8.50 7.64 -3.91
CA LYS A 59 -7.98 9.01 -3.99
C LYS A 59 -6.84 9.30 -3.02
N ASN A 60 -6.74 8.53 -1.94
CA ASN A 60 -5.71 8.65 -0.93
C ASN A 60 -4.56 7.64 -1.09
N ILE A 61 -4.64 6.73 -2.06
CA ILE A 61 -3.49 5.92 -2.46
C ILE A 61 -2.56 6.77 -3.33
N LYS A 62 -1.33 6.99 -2.84
CA LYS A 62 -0.30 7.68 -3.62
C LYS A 62 0.56 6.66 -4.34
N ILE A 63 0.75 6.83 -5.65
CA ILE A 63 1.69 6.05 -6.45
C ILE A 63 2.98 6.84 -6.66
N THR A 64 4.13 6.20 -6.43
CA THR A 64 5.45 6.67 -6.87
C THR A 64 5.98 5.68 -7.92
N PRO A 65 5.92 6.03 -9.21
CA PRO A 65 6.32 5.14 -10.28
C PRO A 65 7.84 5.17 -10.49
N TYR A 66 8.38 4.02 -10.87
CA TYR A 66 9.73 3.88 -11.40
C TYR A 66 9.70 3.04 -12.67
N ILE A 67 10.57 3.37 -13.61
CA ILE A 67 10.79 2.57 -14.82
C ILE A 67 12.28 2.31 -14.92
N TYR A 68 12.64 1.08 -15.27
CA TYR A 68 13.98 0.76 -15.67
C TYR A 68 13.96 -0.29 -16.78
N ASP A 69 15.06 -0.34 -17.51
CA ASP A 69 15.21 -1.19 -18.66
C ASP A 69 16.25 -2.27 -18.39
N ASP A 70 15.95 -3.49 -18.82
CA ASP A 70 17.00 -4.47 -19.10
C ASP A 70 17.14 -4.69 -20.62
N VAL A 71 17.87 -5.73 -21.03
CA VAL A 71 18.21 -5.97 -22.44
C VAL A 71 16.98 -6.06 -23.34
N SER A 72 15.97 -6.83 -22.93
CA SER A 72 14.77 -7.12 -23.74
C SER A 72 13.46 -6.71 -23.06
N THR A 73 13.51 -6.02 -21.93
CA THR A 73 12.30 -5.80 -21.12
C THR A 73 12.26 -4.40 -20.54
N HIS A 74 11.11 -3.77 -20.63
CA HIS A 74 10.72 -2.59 -19.86
C HIS A 74 10.10 -3.04 -18.55
N TYR A 75 10.61 -2.58 -17.42
CA TYR A 75 10.04 -2.86 -16.11
C TYR A 75 9.40 -1.62 -15.52
N PHE A 76 8.20 -1.81 -14.96
CA PHE A 76 7.45 -0.78 -14.27
C PHE A 76 7.33 -1.20 -12.80
N VAL A 77 7.68 -0.31 -11.89
CA VAL A 77 7.51 -0.54 -10.46
C VAL A 77 6.64 0.56 -9.89
N ALA A 78 5.50 0.19 -9.32
CA ALA A 78 4.63 1.11 -8.61
C ALA A 78 4.83 0.92 -7.10
N VAL A 79 5.39 1.93 -6.43
CA VAL A 79 5.37 2.00 -4.97
C VAL A 79 4.10 2.73 -4.56
N LEU A 80 3.18 2.01 -3.91
CA LEU A 80 1.90 2.53 -3.46
C LEU A 80 1.94 2.79 -1.97
N LYS A 81 1.38 3.92 -1.54
CA LYS A 81 1.16 4.26 -0.13
C LYS A 81 -0.32 4.46 0.14
N ASN A 82 -0.89 3.67 1.04
CA ASN A 82 -2.26 3.87 1.50
C ASN A 82 -2.29 5.01 2.54
N ASN A 83 -2.69 6.22 2.15
CA ASN A 83 -2.85 7.33 3.10
C ASN A 83 -4.29 7.48 3.62
N SER A 84 -5.21 6.60 3.20
CA SER A 84 -6.55 6.56 3.78
C SER A 84 -6.49 6.02 5.21
N ASN A 85 -7.62 6.07 5.91
CA ASN A 85 -7.79 5.42 7.21
C ASN A 85 -8.42 4.01 7.11
N GLN A 86 -8.58 3.45 5.90
CA GLN A 86 -9.25 2.17 5.66
C GLN A 86 -8.31 1.15 5.04
N ALA A 87 -8.33 -0.07 5.58
CA ALA A 87 -7.66 -1.21 4.95
C ALA A 87 -8.49 -1.70 3.76
N CYS A 88 -7.84 -2.17 2.71
CA CYS A 88 -8.51 -2.69 1.53
C CYS A 88 -7.76 -3.89 0.94
N THR A 89 -8.47 -4.68 0.15
CA THR A 89 -7.83 -5.44 -0.93
C THR A 89 -7.72 -4.50 -2.12
N LEU A 90 -6.56 -4.43 -2.77
CA LEU A 90 -6.33 -3.52 -3.90
C LEU A 90 -5.97 -4.31 -5.15
N THR A 91 -6.78 -4.18 -6.19
CA THR A 91 -6.41 -4.60 -7.55
C THR A 91 -5.82 -3.42 -8.30
N ILE A 92 -4.73 -3.65 -9.03
CA ILE A 92 -4.01 -2.64 -9.80
C ILE A 92 -3.95 -3.12 -11.24
N HIS A 93 -4.46 -2.31 -12.16
CA HIS A 93 -4.26 -2.51 -13.59
C HIS A 93 -3.21 -1.53 -14.09
N LEU A 94 -2.20 -2.03 -14.79
CA LEU A 94 -1.30 -1.23 -15.61
C LEU A 94 -1.75 -1.37 -17.06
N GLU A 95 -2.07 -0.25 -17.70
CA GLU A 95 -2.34 -0.22 -19.14
C GLU A 95 -1.18 0.48 -19.85
N LEU A 96 -0.69 -0.13 -20.92
CA LEU A 96 0.26 0.49 -21.83
C LEU A 96 -0.51 0.98 -23.05
N ILE A 97 -0.29 2.24 -23.41
CA ILE A 97 -1.05 2.91 -24.46
C ILE A 97 -0.10 3.31 -25.58
N GLY A 98 -0.41 2.87 -26.79
CA GLY A 98 0.34 3.15 -28.01
C GLY A 98 0.24 4.60 -28.47
N LYS A 99 0.90 4.91 -29.59
CA LYS A 99 0.91 6.27 -30.16
C LYS A 99 -0.43 6.72 -30.73
N ASP A 100 -1.28 5.76 -31.11
CA ASP A 100 -2.61 5.99 -31.68
C ASP A 100 -3.72 5.98 -30.61
N ASP A 101 -3.36 6.08 -29.33
CA ASP A 101 -4.26 6.05 -28.16
C ASP A 101 -4.98 4.71 -27.90
N ASP A 102 -4.58 3.65 -28.59
CA ASP A 102 -5.05 2.29 -28.33
C ASP A 102 -4.28 1.65 -27.14
N VAL A 103 -4.99 0.86 -26.34
CA VAL A 103 -4.37 0.00 -25.31
C VAL A 103 -3.67 -1.16 -26.02
N ILE A 104 -2.36 -1.27 -25.83
CA ILE A 104 -1.52 -2.28 -26.49
C ILE A 104 -1.14 -3.42 -25.55
N ASP A 105 -1.18 -3.18 -24.24
CA ASP A 105 -0.89 -4.18 -23.23
C ASP A 105 -1.62 -3.87 -21.91
N THR A 106 -1.90 -4.89 -21.11
CA THR A 106 -2.52 -4.75 -19.80
C THR A 106 -2.01 -5.81 -18.84
N GLU A 107 -1.49 -5.35 -17.70
CA GLU A 107 -1.02 -6.20 -16.61
C GLU A 107 -1.84 -5.97 -15.35
N THR A 108 -1.96 -6.99 -14.49
CA THR A 108 -2.78 -6.91 -13.26
C THR A 108 -2.06 -7.51 -12.07
N GLU A 109 -2.06 -6.77 -10.96
CA GLU A 109 -1.54 -7.23 -9.66
C GLU A 109 -2.57 -7.00 -8.56
N THR A 110 -2.51 -7.82 -7.51
CA THR A 110 -3.42 -7.73 -6.36
C THR A 110 -2.64 -7.71 -5.06
N ILE A 111 -2.96 -6.75 -4.20
CA ILE A 111 -2.53 -6.71 -2.81
C ILE A 111 -3.70 -7.18 -1.94
N ASN A 112 -3.57 -8.37 -1.35
CA ASN A 112 -4.64 -9.01 -0.60
C ASN A 112 -5.07 -8.19 0.62
N ALA A 113 -4.12 -7.59 1.34
CA ALA A 113 -4.38 -6.79 2.55
C ALA A 113 -3.48 -5.55 2.62
N PHE A 114 -4.00 -4.39 2.21
CA PHE A 114 -3.26 -3.13 2.17
C PHE A 114 -3.61 -2.23 3.35
N ALA A 115 -2.76 -2.23 4.37
CA ALA A 115 -3.03 -1.53 5.62
C ALA A 115 -2.88 0.00 5.50
N PRO A 116 -3.68 0.79 6.24
CA PRO A 116 -3.49 2.23 6.39
C PRO A 116 -2.07 2.59 6.79
N GLY A 117 -1.51 3.64 6.17
CA GLY A 117 -0.19 4.19 6.47
C GLY A 117 1.00 3.38 5.94
N THR A 118 0.78 2.20 5.36
CA THR A 118 1.85 1.33 4.84
C THR A 118 2.20 1.61 3.38
N GLU A 119 3.39 1.17 2.98
CA GLU A 119 3.87 1.21 1.59
C GLU A 119 4.13 -0.20 1.08
N VAL A 120 3.71 -0.47 -0.15
CA VAL A 120 3.94 -1.73 -0.86
C VAL A 120 4.45 -1.43 -2.27
N ALA A 121 5.20 -2.35 -2.87
CA ALA A 121 5.66 -2.19 -4.25
C ALA A 121 5.27 -3.39 -5.10
N VAL A 122 4.67 -3.12 -6.25
CA VAL A 122 4.34 -4.12 -7.28
C VAL A 122 5.19 -3.86 -8.53
N LYS A 123 5.53 -4.93 -9.24
CA LYS A 123 6.39 -4.90 -10.42
C LYS A 123 5.64 -5.51 -11.60
N PHE A 124 5.71 -4.84 -12.74
CA PHE A 124 5.17 -5.28 -14.01
C PHE A 124 6.28 -5.26 -15.07
N ASN A 125 6.03 -5.90 -16.21
CA ASN A 125 6.98 -5.93 -17.31
C ASN A 125 6.29 -5.84 -18.67
N HIS A 126 7.04 -5.43 -19.67
CA HIS A 126 6.64 -5.43 -21.08
C HIS A 126 7.86 -5.76 -21.95
N ASP A 127 7.70 -6.65 -22.92
CA ASP A 127 8.80 -7.03 -23.81
C ASP A 127 9.13 -5.86 -24.76
N LYS A 128 10.41 -5.64 -25.04
CA LYS A 128 10.86 -4.60 -25.97
C LYS A 128 10.64 -4.97 -27.43
N ASP A 129 10.46 -6.26 -27.72
CA ASP A 129 10.15 -6.75 -29.06
C ASP A 129 8.64 -6.62 -29.38
N ASP A 130 7.81 -6.31 -28.38
CA ASP A 130 6.38 -5.99 -28.53
C ASP A 130 6.18 -4.53 -29.01
N GLU A 131 4.92 -4.12 -29.15
CA GLU A 131 4.58 -2.79 -29.65
C GLU A 131 5.04 -1.66 -28.71
N GLU A 132 5.70 -0.63 -29.25
CA GLU A 132 6.21 0.48 -28.44
C GLU A 132 5.08 1.31 -27.81
N PHE A 133 5.01 1.35 -26.49
CA PHE A 133 4.08 2.22 -25.76
C PHE A 133 4.50 3.70 -25.80
N ALA A 134 3.52 4.59 -25.88
CA ALA A 134 3.70 6.04 -25.77
C ALA A 134 3.56 6.55 -24.33
N ARG A 135 2.69 5.93 -23.54
CA ARG A 135 2.46 6.22 -22.11
C ARG A 135 1.94 4.98 -21.39
N TYR A 136 1.87 5.07 -20.06
CA TYR A 136 1.29 4.06 -19.21
C TYR A 136 0.36 4.70 -18.18
N GLU A 137 -0.70 3.99 -17.81
CA GLU A 137 -1.72 4.46 -16.87
C GLU A 137 -1.99 3.37 -15.82
N TYR A 138 -2.26 3.80 -14.59
CA TYR A 138 -2.65 2.89 -13.51
C TYR A 138 -4.11 3.11 -13.15
N THR A 139 -4.88 2.03 -13.11
CA THR A 139 -6.22 2.02 -12.52
C THR A 139 -6.18 1.25 -11.20
N LEU A 140 -6.69 1.88 -10.14
CA LEU A 140 -6.73 1.33 -8.78
C LEU A 140 -8.17 0.96 -8.43
N LEU A 141 -8.40 -0.29 -8.02
CA LEU A 141 -9.72 -0.78 -7.64
C LEU A 141 -9.68 -1.30 -6.20
N PRO A 142 -9.75 -0.41 -5.19
CA PRO A 142 -9.81 -0.84 -3.80
C PRO A 142 -11.17 -1.48 -3.49
N LYS A 143 -11.16 -2.51 -2.66
CA LYS A 143 -12.34 -3.23 -2.21
C LYS A 143 -12.27 -3.42 -0.70
N GLU A 144 -13.43 -3.48 -0.05
CA GLU A 144 -13.52 -3.85 1.36
C GLU A 144 -12.73 -5.14 1.62
N LEU A 145 -11.86 -5.08 2.63
CA LEU A 145 -11.06 -6.21 3.08
C LEU A 145 -11.95 -7.18 3.87
N THR A 146 -12.22 -8.37 3.32
CA THR A 146 -13.08 -9.38 3.95
C THR A 146 -12.37 -10.69 4.27
N ASP A 147 -11.46 -11.12 3.38
CA ASP A 147 -10.94 -12.49 3.37
C ASP A 147 -9.57 -12.61 4.05
N TYR A 148 -8.97 -11.47 4.41
CA TYR A 148 -7.61 -11.37 4.94
C TYR A 148 -7.51 -10.33 6.05
N GLN A 149 -6.42 -10.42 6.82
CA GLN A 149 -6.03 -9.44 7.82
C GLN A 149 -4.69 -8.81 7.44
N CYS A 150 -4.56 -7.51 7.70
CA CYS A 150 -3.31 -6.78 7.49
C CYS A 150 -2.27 -7.18 8.53
N VAL A 151 -1.07 -7.56 8.07
CA VAL A 151 0.09 -7.86 8.93
C VAL A 151 1.32 -7.02 8.58
N THR A 152 1.36 -6.41 7.40
CA THR A 152 2.53 -5.65 6.90
C THR A 152 2.98 -4.56 7.86
N GLN A 153 2.05 -3.89 8.57
CA GLN A 153 2.37 -2.85 9.55
C GLN A 153 3.12 -3.39 10.79
N ASP A 154 3.05 -4.69 11.04
CA ASP A 154 3.65 -5.38 12.19
C ASP A 154 4.96 -6.10 11.80
N LEU A 155 5.44 -5.92 10.57
CA LEU A 155 6.71 -6.49 10.09
C LEU A 155 7.85 -5.48 10.22
N ASP A 156 8.85 -5.80 11.05
CA ASP A 156 10.10 -5.03 11.13
C ASP A 156 11.11 -5.54 10.10
N CYS A 157 11.55 -4.68 9.19
CA CYS A 157 12.48 -5.01 8.12
C CYS A 157 13.85 -4.39 8.36
N LYS A 158 14.88 -5.23 8.36
CA LYS A 158 16.29 -4.79 8.39
C LYS A 158 16.98 -5.23 7.12
N VAL A 159 17.63 -4.28 6.47
CA VAL A 159 18.36 -4.50 5.22
C VAL A 159 19.84 -4.24 5.47
N SER A 160 20.68 -5.17 5.06
CA SER A 160 22.12 -4.96 4.93
C SER A 160 22.54 -5.24 3.49
N THR A 161 23.46 -4.46 2.97
CA THR A 161 23.92 -4.58 1.58
C THR A 161 25.37 -5.02 1.51
N ASP A 162 25.68 -5.78 0.46
CA ASP A 162 27.04 -6.00 -0.05
C ASP A 162 27.14 -5.38 -1.46
N THR A 163 28.19 -5.70 -2.20
CA THR A 163 28.51 -5.13 -3.51
C THR A 163 27.49 -5.52 -4.58
N ASP A 164 26.90 -6.70 -4.48
CA ASP A 164 26.05 -7.32 -5.50
C ASP A 164 24.75 -7.91 -4.94
N LYS A 165 24.41 -7.64 -3.67
CA LYS A 165 23.19 -8.16 -3.04
C LYS A 165 22.70 -7.35 -1.85
N ALA A 166 21.44 -7.57 -1.50
CA ALA A 166 20.83 -7.17 -0.23
C ALA A 166 20.41 -8.41 0.57
N THR A 167 20.75 -8.46 1.85
CA THR A 167 20.17 -9.40 2.81
C THR A 167 19.01 -8.71 3.52
N ILE A 168 17.84 -9.33 3.44
CA ILE A 168 16.57 -8.83 3.95
C ILE A 168 16.21 -9.71 5.15
N SER A 169 16.08 -9.10 6.32
CA SER A 169 15.71 -9.78 7.56
C SER A 169 14.40 -9.20 8.07
N VAL A 170 13.34 -10.01 8.06
CA VAL A 170 12.00 -9.58 8.45
C VAL A 170 11.59 -10.26 9.74
N THR A 171 11.23 -9.47 10.75
CA THR A 171 10.71 -9.97 12.03
C THR A 171 9.23 -9.66 12.12
N ASN A 172 8.41 -10.68 12.37
CA ASN A 172 7.01 -10.46 12.67
C ASN A 172 6.87 -10.04 14.14
N THR A 173 6.58 -8.76 14.38
CA THR A 173 6.38 -8.19 15.72
C THR A 173 4.93 -8.20 16.17
N GLY A 174 4.01 -8.61 15.28
CA GLY A 174 2.60 -8.78 15.57
C GLY A 174 2.29 -10.12 16.22
N ASN A 175 0.98 -10.35 16.42
CA ASN A 175 0.47 -11.56 17.07
C ASN A 175 -0.17 -12.57 16.10
N LEU A 176 -0.38 -12.16 14.84
CA LEU A 176 -0.89 -13.04 13.78
C LEU A 176 0.29 -13.69 13.05
N VAL A 177 0.08 -14.89 12.52
CA VAL A 177 1.02 -15.50 11.59
C VAL A 177 0.98 -14.72 10.28
N ALA A 178 2.13 -14.24 9.80
CA ALA A 178 2.20 -13.51 8.53
C ALA A 178 2.52 -14.49 7.41
N GLU A 179 1.58 -14.70 6.50
CA GLU A 179 1.69 -15.68 5.42
C GLU A 179 2.11 -15.02 4.10
N TYR A 180 2.85 -15.79 3.30
CA TYR A 180 3.27 -15.42 1.95
C TYR A 180 3.92 -14.03 1.88
N VAL A 181 4.70 -13.66 2.89
CA VAL A 181 5.38 -12.37 2.96
C VAL A 181 6.35 -12.25 1.79
N ARG A 182 5.97 -11.43 0.81
CA ARG A 182 6.82 -11.03 -0.31
C ARG A 182 7.61 -9.79 0.05
N TYR A 183 8.85 -9.75 -0.38
CA TYR A 183 9.61 -8.52 -0.47
C TYR A 183 9.69 -8.07 -1.92
N THR A 184 9.75 -6.77 -2.13
CA THR A 184 10.15 -6.13 -3.38
C THR A 184 11.34 -5.23 -3.05
N ALA A 185 12.53 -5.58 -3.53
CA ALA A 185 13.77 -4.86 -3.31
C ALA A 185 14.11 -3.98 -4.52
N LEU A 186 14.16 -2.66 -4.32
CA LEU A 186 14.50 -1.67 -5.33
C LEU A 186 15.94 -1.21 -5.11
N PHE A 187 16.82 -1.48 -6.07
CA PHE A 187 18.24 -1.13 -6.05
C PHE A 187 18.45 0.18 -6.82
N PHE A 188 19.08 1.15 -6.17
CA PHE A 188 19.29 2.48 -6.71
C PHE A 188 20.77 2.81 -6.89
N GLN A 189 21.07 3.58 -7.93
CA GLN A 189 22.33 4.31 -8.08
C GLN A 189 22.02 5.80 -8.08
N GLY A 190 22.29 6.48 -6.96
CA GLY A 190 21.76 7.81 -6.70
C GLY A 190 20.22 7.76 -6.62
N ASP A 191 19.55 8.56 -7.44
CA ASP A 191 18.08 8.59 -7.50
C ASP A 191 17.49 7.66 -8.58
N GLU A 192 18.35 7.02 -9.40
CA GLU A 192 17.93 6.16 -10.50
C GLU A 192 17.70 4.72 -10.02
N LEU A 193 16.52 4.17 -10.27
CA LEU A 193 16.25 2.75 -10.08
C LEU A 193 16.97 1.97 -11.18
N VAL A 194 17.92 1.10 -10.80
CA VAL A 194 18.70 0.32 -11.78
C VAL A 194 18.24 -1.13 -11.88
N TYR A 195 17.57 -1.62 -10.84
CA TYR A 195 17.07 -2.99 -10.78
C TYR A 195 16.01 -3.12 -9.69
N ALA A 196 15.04 -3.99 -9.89
CA ALA A 196 14.10 -4.39 -8.85
C ALA A 196 13.86 -5.90 -8.89
N ASP A 197 13.90 -6.50 -7.72
CA ASP A 197 13.70 -7.93 -7.50
C ASP A 197 12.52 -8.16 -6.56
N ASN A 198 11.86 -9.31 -6.67
CA ASN A 198 10.80 -9.69 -5.78
C ASN A 198 10.81 -11.20 -5.52
N ASP A 199 10.74 -11.58 -4.26
CA ASP A 199 10.63 -12.98 -3.84
C ASP A 199 10.00 -13.03 -2.44
N TYR A 200 9.96 -14.21 -1.83
CA TYR A 200 9.44 -14.40 -0.48
C TYR A 200 10.52 -14.34 0.59
N VAL A 201 10.11 -13.90 1.79
CA VAL A 201 10.90 -13.97 3.02
C VAL A 201 10.07 -14.68 4.09
N VAL A 202 10.09 -16.00 4.02
CA VAL A 202 9.21 -16.89 4.81
C VAL A 202 9.95 -18.17 5.18
N ASP A 203 9.42 -18.91 6.15
CA ASP A 203 9.90 -20.25 6.49
C ASP A 203 9.40 -21.32 5.49
N SER A 204 9.65 -22.60 5.78
CA SER A 204 9.23 -23.71 4.91
C SER A 204 7.72 -23.91 4.82
N ASP A 205 6.95 -23.33 5.74
CA ASP A 205 5.49 -23.37 5.77
C ASP A 205 4.89 -22.16 5.01
N ASN A 206 5.73 -21.31 4.42
CA ASN A 206 5.40 -20.04 3.76
C ASN A 206 4.87 -18.97 4.72
N GLU A 207 5.35 -18.98 5.97
CA GLU A 207 4.95 -18.01 6.98
C GLU A 207 6.12 -17.38 7.75
N ILE A 208 5.83 -16.29 8.45
CA ILE A 208 6.64 -15.75 9.55
C ILE A 208 5.76 -15.79 10.80
N LYS A 209 6.03 -16.74 11.68
CA LYS A 209 5.32 -16.88 12.96
C LYS A 209 5.55 -15.65 13.85
N ALA A 210 4.60 -15.36 14.74
CA ALA A 210 4.72 -14.26 15.69
C ALA A 210 6.04 -14.33 16.49
N GLY A 211 6.77 -13.21 16.53
CA GLY A 211 8.07 -13.07 17.19
C GLY A 211 9.24 -13.76 16.48
N GLN A 212 9.03 -14.39 15.32
CA GLN A 212 10.10 -15.02 14.54
C GLN A 212 10.67 -14.06 13.49
N THR A 213 11.89 -14.39 13.03
CA THR A 213 12.61 -13.65 12.01
C THR A 213 13.00 -14.59 10.87
N GLU A 214 12.58 -14.25 9.66
CA GLU A 214 13.02 -14.91 8.44
C GLU A 214 13.98 -14.03 7.63
N LYS A 215 14.78 -14.66 6.77
CA LYS A 215 15.80 -13.98 5.99
C LYS A 215 15.80 -14.45 4.54
N ALA A 216 15.97 -13.50 3.63
CA ALA A 216 16.16 -13.73 2.21
C ALA A 216 17.34 -12.92 1.68
N GLU A 217 17.89 -13.34 0.55
CA GLU A 217 18.89 -12.58 -0.20
C GLU A 217 18.30 -12.20 -1.56
N SER A 218 18.47 -10.93 -1.94
CA SER A 218 18.11 -10.42 -3.26
C SER A 218 19.38 -9.98 -3.97
N SER A 219 19.65 -10.58 -5.14
CA SER A 219 20.88 -10.35 -5.89
C SER A 219 20.69 -9.27 -6.95
N CYS A 220 21.70 -8.42 -7.14
CA CYS A 220 21.70 -7.36 -8.15
C CYS A 220 23.03 -7.38 -8.91
N ASN A 221 22.97 -7.61 -10.22
CA ASN A 221 24.14 -7.62 -11.10
C ASN A 221 24.51 -6.24 -11.67
N LYS A 222 23.77 -5.19 -11.28
CA LYS A 222 24.04 -3.79 -11.63
C LYS A 222 24.74 -3.11 -10.44
N LYS A 223 25.47 -2.02 -10.72
CA LYS A 223 26.04 -1.20 -9.66
C LYS A 223 24.93 -0.43 -8.94
N PHE A 224 24.92 -0.45 -7.61
CA PHE A 224 23.99 0.30 -6.77
C PHE A 224 24.72 0.91 -5.55
N ASP A 225 24.10 1.89 -4.91
CA ASP A 225 24.57 2.50 -3.66
C ASP A 225 23.54 2.45 -2.53
N SER A 226 22.28 2.17 -2.84
CA SER A 226 21.20 2.07 -1.87
C SER A 226 20.12 1.09 -2.29
N VAL A 227 19.40 0.55 -1.31
CA VAL A 227 18.30 -0.41 -1.52
C VAL A 227 17.12 0.00 -0.65
N LYS A 228 15.91 0.02 -1.24
CA LYS A 228 14.64 0.14 -0.51
C LYS A 228 13.88 -1.17 -0.62
N VAL A 229 13.33 -1.64 0.50
CA VAL A 229 12.58 -2.90 0.54
C VAL A 229 11.17 -2.61 1.01
N TYR A 230 10.21 -3.10 0.24
CA TYR A 230 8.79 -3.04 0.53
C TYR A 230 8.28 -4.44 0.80
N LEU A 231 7.44 -4.59 1.82
CA LEU A 231 6.89 -5.88 2.21
C LEU A 231 5.41 -5.93 1.88
N ASN A 232 4.93 -7.10 1.48
CA ASN A 232 3.51 -7.38 1.31
C ASN A 232 3.22 -8.77 1.85
N GLY A 233 2.30 -8.88 2.81
CA GLY A 233 1.84 -10.14 3.37
C GLY A 233 0.45 -9.99 3.97
N SER A 234 -0.16 -11.12 4.29
CA SER A 234 -1.50 -11.18 4.88
C SER A 234 -1.58 -12.28 5.94
N ALA A 235 -2.63 -12.26 6.74
CA ALA A 235 -3.08 -13.41 7.53
C ALA A 235 -4.52 -13.78 7.15
N TYR A 236 -4.93 -15.01 7.45
CA TYR A 236 -6.32 -15.47 7.36
C TYR A 236 -7.11 -15.23 8.65
#